data_AF-A0A359N2G3-F1
#
_entry.id   AF-A0A359N2G3-F1
#
_cell.length_a   1.000
_cell.length_b   1.000
_cell.length_c   1.000
_cell.angle_alpha   90.00
_cell.angle_beta   90.00
_cell.angle_gamma   90.00
#
_symmetry.space_group_name_H-M   'P 1'
#
loop_
_entity.id
_entity.type
_entity.pdbx_description
1 polymer ?
#
loop_
_entity_poly.entity_id
_entity_poly.type
_entity_poly.pdbx_seq_one_letter_code
_entity_poly.pdbx_strand_id
1 'polypeptide(L)'
;MMMMVNALISAFSKLMINSALILAGANEILKPRVKSNMLMTLLMVRWDENTKKMYMSGAGHEYLLIYKKKDNKTYKIKSGGIALGMTKDISKILKEAQISVELDDVIIMYTD
;
A
#
# COMPACT_ATOMS: atom_id res chain seq x y z
N MET A 1 2.64 12.27 12.38
CA MET A 1 1.84 11.52 11.38
C MET A 1 2.31 10.07 11.26
N MET A 2 3.60 9.82 11.01
CA MET A 2 4.16 8.47 10.84
C MET A 2 3.80 7.49 11.96
N MET A 3 3.95 7.87 13.24
CA MET A 3 3.60 7.00 14.37
C MET A 3 2.11 6.59 14.37
N MET A 4 1.20 7.53 14.08
CA MET A 4 -0.24 7.25 14.03
C MET A 4 -0.57 6.32 12.86
N VAL A 5 0.00 6.57 11.68
CA VAL A 5 -0.19 5.69 10.52
C VAL A 5 0.34 4.29 10.83
N ASN A 6 1.57 4.17 11.35
CA ASN A 6 2.15 2.88 11.71
C ASN A 6 1.28 2.09 12.70
N ALA A 7 0.78 2.75 13.75
CA ALA A 7 -0.12 2.13 14.74
C ALA A 7 -1.45 1.66 14.12
N LEU A 8 -2.08 2.50 13.28
CA LEU A 8 -3.34 2.16 12.61
C LEU A 8 -3.18 1.01 11.62
N ILE A 9 -2.11 1.02 10.80
CA ILE A 9 -1.81 -0.07 9.87
C ILE A 9 -1.56 -1.36 10.64
N SER A 10 -0.76 -1.33 11.71
CA SER A 10 -0.46 -2.52 12.54
C SER A 10 -1.70 -3.10 13.23
N ALA A 11 -2.66 -2.25 13.62
CA ALA A 11 -3.90 -2.70 14.23
C ALA A 11 -4.84 -3.30 13.17
N PHE A 12 -5.06 -2.59 12.06
CA PHE A 12 -5.97 -3.05 11.01
C PHE A 12 -5.46 -4.23 10.22
N SER A 13 -4.15 -4.43 10.08
CA SER A 13 -3.58 -5.63 9.45
C SER A 13 -3.87 -6.92 10.21
N LYS A 14 -4.27 -6.82 11.49
CA LYS A 14 -4.72 -7.97 12.30
C LYS A 14 -6.21 -8.26 12.14
N LEU A 15 -6.98 -7.28 11.66
CA LEU A 15 -8.45 -7.34 11.58
C LEU A 15 -8.96 -7.52 10.15
N MET A 16 -8.17 -7.08 9.17
CA MET A 16 -8.53 -7.01 7.77
C MET A 16 -7.42 -7.63 6.94
N ILE A 17 -7.80 -8.34 5.87
CA ILE A 17 -6.84 -8.92 4.93
C ILE A 17 -6.56 -7.95 3.77
N ASN A 18 -7.59 -7.26 3.27
CA ASN A 18 -7.46 -6.40 2.10
C ASN A 18 -6.73 -5.09 2.42
N SER A 19 -5.60 -4.85 1.75
CA SER A 19 -4.72 -3.70 1.98
C SER A 19 -5.37 -2.35 1.61
N ALA A 20 -6.26 -2.30 0.61
CA ALA A 20 -7.02 -1.08 0.30
C ALA A 20 -7.99 -0.71 1.44
N LEU A 21 -8.67 -1.69 2.05
CA LEU A 21 -9.55 -1.44 3.21
C LEU A 21 -8.76 -0.98 4.44
N ILE A 22 -7.58 -1.55 4.68
CA ILE A 22 -6.69 -1.12 5.77
C ILE A 22 -6.31 0.36 5.60
N LEU A 23 -5.89 0.76 4.39
CA LEU A 23 -5.53 2.15 4.08
C LEU A 23 -6.74 3.09 4.17
N ALA A 24 -7.92 2.65 3.73
CA ALA A 24 -9.16 3.43 3.84
C ALA A 24 -9.54 3.68 5.31
N GLY A 25 -9.55 2.63 6.14
CA GLY A 25 -9.84 2.74 7.57
C GLY A 25 -8.80 3.60 8.30
N ALA A 26 -7.52 3.47 7.94
CA ALA A 26 -6.47 4.33 8.48
C ALA A 26 -6.72 5.80 8.13
N ASN A 27 -7.10 6.11 6.89
CA ASN A 27 -7.42 7.48 6.47
C ASN A 27 -8.65 8.06 7.19
N GLU A 28 -9.69 7.25 7.41
CA GLU A 28 -10.90 7.67 8.11
C GLU A 28 -10.58 8.18 9.53
N ILE A 29 -9.69 7.49 10.24
CA ILE A 29 -9.23 7.90 11.58
C ILE A 29 -8.22 9.04 11.50
N LEU A 30 -7.31 9.00 10.52
CA LEU A 30 -6.22 9.96 10.38
C LEU A 30 -6.73 11.36 10.00
N LYS A 31 -7.60 11.46 8.98
CA LYS A 31 -7.98 12.74 8.35
C LYS A 31 -8.51 13.79 9.33
N PRO A 32 -9.41 13.46 10.29
CA PRO A 32 -9.89 14.45 11.27
C PRO A 32 -8.83 14.89 12.28
N ARG A 33 -7.73 14.14 12.44
CA ARG A 33 -6.70 14.34 13.47
C ARG A 33 -5.42 15.00 12.95
N VAL A 34 -5.34 15.27 11.65
CA VAL A 34 -4.18 15.88 11.01
C VAL A 34 -4.58 17.16 10.30
N LYS A 35 -3.65 18.11 10.20
CA LYS A 35 -3.88 19.37 9.48
C LYS A 35 -4.10 19.08 7.99
N SER A 36 -4.85 19.95 7.32
CA SER A 36 -5.17 19.81 5.89
C SER A 36 -3.95 19.77 4.97
N ASN A 37 -2.84 20.36 5.39
CA ASN A 37 -1.57 20.38 4.66
C ASN A 37 -0.66 19.18 4.97
N MET A 38 -1.05 18.27 5.87
CA MET A 38 -0.28 17.08 6.15
C MET A 38 -0.84 15.91 5.34
N LEU A 39 0.01 15.37 4.48
CA LEU A 39 -0.29 14.25 3.60
C LEU A 39 0.81 13.20 3.73
N MET A 40 0.47 11.93 3.50
CA MET A 40 1.44 10.86 3.48
C MET A 40 1.15 9.92 2.33
N THR A 41 2.13 9.75 1.45
CA THR A 41 2.09 8.68 0.44
C THR A 41 2.45 7.36 1.10
N LEU A 42 1.83 6.27 0.65
CA LEU A 42 2.10 4.94 1.19
C LEU A 42 1.96 3.88 0.09
N LEU A 43 2.76 2.82 0.19
CA LEU A 43 2.63 1.60 -0.61
C LEU A 43 2.56 0.42 0.36
N MET A 44 1.41 -0.24 0.40
CA MET A 44 1.22 -1.43 1.22
C MET A 44 1.34 -2.67 0.37
N VAL A 45 2.18 -3.61 0.78
CA VAL A 45 2.33 -4.94 0.17
C VAL A 45 2.00 -5.98 1.21
N ARG A 46 1.24 -7.01 0.84
CA ARG A 46 0.93 -8.16 1.70
C ARG A 46 1.15 -9.47 0.97
N TRP A 47 1.62 -10.47 1.71
CA TRP A 47 1.80 -11.83 1.26
C TRP A 47 0.75 -12.74 1.90
N ASP A 48 0.03 -13.50 1.08
CA ASP A 48 -0.83 -14.58 1.53
C ASP A 48 -0.07 -15.90 1.42
N GLU A 49 0.32 -16.44 2.58
CA GLU A 49 1.10 -17.67 2.68
C GLU A 49 0.33 -18.92 2.23
N ASN A 50 -0.99 -18.93 2.37
CA ASN A 50 -1.82 -20.08 2.01
C ASN A 50 -1.97 -20.19 0.49
N THR A 51 -2.17 -19.04 -0.17
CA THR A 51 -2.36 -19.01 -1.63
C THR A 51 -1.08 -18.71 -2.41
N LYS A 52 0.00 -18.37 -1.71
CA LYS A 52 1.28 -17.92 -2.30
C LYS A 52 1.11 -16.75 -3.26
N LYS A 53 0.15 -15.87 -2.93
CA LYS A 53 -0.17 -14.69 -3.73
C LYS A 53 0.23 -13.42 -3.00
N MET A 54 0.78 -12.48 -3.75
CA MET A 54 1.12 -11.18 -3.25
C MET A 54 0.14 -10.13 -3.75
N TYR A 55 -0.16 -9.15 -2.91
CA TYR A 55 -1.09 -8.07 -3.20
C TYR A 55 -0.49 -6.74 -2.80
N MET A 56 -0.90 -5.68 -3.50
CA MET A 56 -0.48 -4.33 -3.21
C MET A 56 -1.62 -3.32 -3.33
N SER A 57 -1.52 -2.26 -2.53
CA SER A 57 -2.35 -1.06 -2.65
C SER A 57 -1.50 0.18 -2.47
N GLY A 58 -1.65 1.12 -3.41
CA GLY A 58 -1.06 2.46 -3.32
C GLY A 58 -2.00 3.46 -2.67
N ALA A 59 -1.44 4.31 -1.83
CA ALA A 59 -2.01 5.58 -1.41
C ALA A 59 -1.10 6.72 -1.87
N GLY A 60 -1.01 6.93 -3.19
CA GLY A 60 -0.28 8.05 -3.78
C GLY A 60 1.24 7.89 -3.92
N HIS A 61 1.82 6.77 -3.44
CA HIS A 61 3.20 6.41 -3.80
C HIS A 61 3.28 6.04 -5.28
N GLU A 62 4.40 6.26 -5.95
CA GLU A 62 4.46 6.18 -7.42
C GLU A 62 4.45 4.74 -7.98
N TYR A 63 5.50 3.96 -7.68
CA TYR A 63 5.71 2.64 -8.28
C TYR A 63 6.26 1.63 -7.28
N LEU A 64 5.74 0.41 -7.32
CA LEU A 64 6.47 -0.77 -6.86
C LEU A 64 7.45 -1.19 -7.96
N LEU A 65 8.67 -1.54 -7.59
CA LEU A 65 9.63 -2.14 -8.51
C LEU A 65 9.71 -3.65 -8.27
N ILE A 66 9.73 -4.43 -9.35
CA ILE A 66 9.92 -5.88 -9.29
C ILE A 66 11.00 -6.29 -10.28
N TYR A 67 12.08 -6.87 -9.78
CA TYR A 67 13.03 -7.60 -10.60
C TYR A 67 12.49 -9.00 -10.82
N LYS A 68 12.30 -9.36 -12.09
CA LYS A 68 11.92 -10.69 -12.53
C LYS A 68 13.15 -11.50 -12.89
N LYS A 69 13.42 -12.59 -12.17
CA LYS A 69 14.59 -13.42 -12.41
C LYS A 69 14.54 -14.07 -13.79
N LYS A 70 13.36 -14.60 -14.15
CA LYS A 70 13.11 -15.27 -15.44
C LYS A 70 13.46 -14.40 -16.65
N ASP A 71 13.15 -13.11 -16.58
CA ASP A 71 13.38 -12.16 -17.67
C ASP A 71 14.71 -11.41 -17.53
N ASN A 72 15.40 -11.58 -16.40
CA ASN A 72 16.55 -10.79 -15.96
C ASN A 72 16.32 -9.27 -16.11
N LYS A 73 15.13 -8.79 -15.73
CA LYS A 73 14.68 -7.41 -15.98
C LYS A 73 13.88 -6.85 -14.81
N THR A 74 13.96 -5.54 -14.61
CA THR A 74 13.14 -4.82 -13.63
C THR A 74 11.93 -4.18 -14.31
N TYR A 75 10.76 -4.35 -13.68
CA TYR A 75 9.50 -3.76 -14.10
C TYR A 75 9.01 -2.76 -13.05
N LYS A 76 8.23 -1.78 -13.50
CA LYS A 76 7.56 -0.80 -12.64
C LYS A 76 6.06 -1.07 -12.65
N ILE A 77 5.47 -1.22 -11.47
CA ILE A 77 4.02 -1.38 -11.30
C ILE A 77 3.48 -0.11 -10.64
N LYS A 78 2.60 0.62 -11.35
CA LYS A 78 1.95 1.81 -10.79
C LYS A 78 1.13 1.42 -9.58
N SER A 79 1.38 2.06 -8.43
CA SER A 79 0.64 1.79 -7.21
C SER A 79 -0.69 2.52 -7.13
N GLY A 80 -0.77 3.71 -7.74
CA GLY A 80 -2.01 4.49 -7.81
C GLY A 80 -2.53 4.96 -6.46
N GLY A 81 -3.85 5.17 -6.38
CA GLY A 81 -4.49 5.73 -5.19
C GLY A 81 -4.25 7.22 -5.02
N ILE A 82 -4.53 7.72 -3.82
CA ILE A 82 -4.31 9.11 -3.41
C ILE A 82 -3.70 9.12 -2.00
N ALA A 83 -2.88 10.13 -1.71
CA ALA A 83 -2.20 10.24 -0.42
C ALA A 83 -3.20 10.24 0.75
N LEU A 84 -2.80 9.60 1.85
CA LEU A 84 -3.54 9.66 3.11
C LEU A 84 -3.61 11.12 3.58
N GLY A 85 -4.75 11.50 4.15
CA GLY A 85 -5.01 12.87 4.58
C GLY A 85 -5.48 13.81 3.47
N MET A 86 -5.52 13.38 2.20
CA MET A 86 -5.93 14.27 1.09
C MET A 86 -7.42 14.63 1.16
N THR A 87 -8.27 13.62 1.18
CA THR A 87 -9.73 13.76 1.29
C THR A 87 -10.29 12.87 2.40
N LYS A 88 -11.54 13.13 2.81
CA LYS A 88 -12.21 12.43 3.91
C LYS A 88 -12.44 10.96 3.61
N ASP A 89 -12.88 10.66 2.39
CA ASP A 89 -13.14 9.29 1.95
C ASP A 89 -12.30 8.97 0.71
N ILE A 90 -11.40 8.00 0.86
CA ILE A 90 -10.54 7.49 -0.21
C ILE A 90 -10.88 6.04 -0.60
N SER A 91 -11.91 5.45 0.02
CA SER A 91 -12.24 4.02 -0.12
C SER A 91 -12.54 3.62 -1.57
N LYS A 92 -13.20 4.49 -2.33
CA LYS A 92 -13.54 4.26 -3.76
C LYS A 92 -12.34 4.41 -4.71
N ILE A 93 -11.28 5.07 -4.26
CA ILE A 93 -10.09 5.38 -5.07
C ILE A 93 -9.04 4.28 -4.87
N LEU A 94 -8.90 3.78 -3.64
CA LEU A 94 -7.98 2.72 -3.32
C LEU A 94 -8.41 1.40 -3.97
N LYS A 95 -7.42 0.69 -4.54
CA LYS A 95 -7.61 -0.62 -5.15
C LYS A 95 -6.51 -1.54 -4.66
N GLU A 96 -6.88 -2.80 -4.42
CA GLU A 96 -5.90 -3.86 -4.21
C GLU A 96 -5.68 -4.58 -5.54
N ALA A 97 -4.42 -4.69 -5.93
CA ALA A 97 -4.00 -5.44 -7.10
C ALA A 97 -3.19 -6.66 -6.66
N GLN A 98 -3.47 -7.82 -7.24
CA GLN A 98 -2.59 -8.97 -7.11
C GLN A 98 -1.36 -8.75 -8.01
N ILE A 99 -0.17 -9.02 -7.48
CA ILE A 99 1.07 -9.01 -8.26
C ILE A 99 1.58 -10.44 -8.38
N SER A 100 1.99 -10.81 -9.59
CA SER A 100 2.61 -12.11 -9.85
C SER A 100 4.07 -12.07 -9.37
N VAL A 101 4.46 -13.04 -8.57
CA VAL A 101 5.82 -13.19 -8.02
C VAL A 101 6.20 -14.66 -8.14
N GLU A 102 7.37 -14.94 -8.70
CA GLU A 102 7.94 -16.28 -8.84
C GLU A 102 9.16 -16.43 -7.92
N LEU A 103 9.68 -17.65 -7.80
CA LEU A 103 10.92 -17.89 -7.07
C LEU A 103 12.05 -17.04 -7.66
N ASP A 104 12.92 -16.53 -6.79
CA ASP A 104 14.06 -15.64 -7.11
C ASP A 104 13.71 -14.24 -7.64
N ASP A 105 12.42 -13.89 -7.76
CA ASP A 105 12.02 -12.50 -7.99
C ASP A 105 12.33 -11.64 -6.77
N VAL A 106 12.66 -10.37 -7.00
CA VAL A 106 12.97 -9.41 -5.93
C VAL A 106 12.03 -8.23 -6.01
N ILE A 107 11.38 -7.93 -4.89
CA ILE A 107 10.51 -6.77 -4.74
C ILE A 107 11.28 -5.66 -4.06
N ILE A 108 11.24 -4.49 -4.67
CA ILE A 108 11.99 -3.32 -4.22
C ILE A 108 10.98 -2.21 -3.90
N MET A 109 10.96 -1.84 -2.62
CA MET A 109 10.20 -0.72 -2.08
C MET A 109 11.18 0.37 -1.63
N TYR A 110 10.78 1.62 -1.77
CA TYR A 110 11.62 2.78 -1.48
C TYR A 110 10.74 3.94 -1.01
N THR A 111 11.37 4.95 -0.43
CA THR A 111 10.79 6.25 -0.11
C THR A 111 11.77 7.31 -0.63
N ASP A 112 11.26 8.53 -0.84
CA ASP A 112 12.05 9.72 -1.15
C ASP A 112 12.99 10.15 0.00
#